data_AF-A0A0S7C4R3-F1
#
_entry.id   AF-A0A0S7C4R3-F1
#
_cell.length_a   1.000
_cell.length_b   1.000
_cell.length_c   1.000
_cell.angle_alpha   90.00
_cell.angle_beta   90.00
_cell.angle_gamma   90.00
#
_symmetry.space_group_name_H-M   'P 1'
#
loop_
_entity.id
_entity.type
_entity.pdbx_description
1 polymer ?
#
loop_
_entity_poly.entity_id
_entity_poly.type
_entity_poly.pdbx_seq_one_letter_code
_entity_poly.pdbx_strand_id
1 'polypeptide(L)'
;MKTTAILFSTLILISGCIFSQKNDCSSFKTGKFELIDEQHSLHYLVERDDFIQTETNVKTGQISSFKIKWLNKCEYQLEMISGSNQAMEFYKGKKLIVNIVETYPDGYKFSTQLEGDERIRYQTLRRVNK
;
A
#
# COMPACT_ATOMS: atom_id res chain seq x y z
N MET A 1 53.69 6.23 46.02
CA MET A 1 52.24 6.30 46.35
C MET A 1 51.81 7.77 46.30
N LYS A 2 50.88 8.09 45.39
CA LYS A 2 49.85 9.14 45.47
C LYS A 2 49.22 9.24 44.07
N THR A 3 48.31 8.31 43.84
CA THR A 3 47.32 8.32 42.78
C THR A 3 46.35 9.47 43.05
N THR A 4 46.07 10.32 42.07
CA THR A 4 44.90 11.20 42.15
C THR A 4 44.24 11.27 40.79
N ALA A 5 42.93 11.05 40.84
CA ALA A 5 42.08 10.57 39.77
C ALA A 5 41.83 11.60 38.66
N ILE A 6 41.75 11.06 37.45
CA ILE A 6 41.32 11.69 36.21
C ILE A 6 39.79 11.85 36.27
N LEU A 7 39.27 13.05 35.99
CA LEU A 7 37.84 13.25 35.70
C LEU A 7 37.70 13.76 34.26
N PHE A 8 37.64 12.82 33.32
CA PHE A 8 37.37 13.09 31.91
C PHE A 8 35.85 13.18 31.74
N SER A 9 35.32 14.41 31.63
CA SER A 9 33.91 14.64 31.38
C SER A 9 33.60 14.31 29.92
N THR A 10 33.18 13.07 29.67
CA THR A 10 32.67 12.63 28.36
C THR A 10 31.28 13.18 28.13
N LEU A 11 31.21 14.17 27.24
CA LEU A 11 30.00 14.68 26.62
C LEU A 11 29.36 13.58 25.75
N ILE A 12 28.39 12.84 26.28
CA ILE A 12 27.59 11.90 25.50
C ILE A 12 26.46 12.69 24.82
N LEU A 13 26.74 13.16 23.61
CA LEU A 13 25.72 13.60 22.67
C LEU A 13 25.01 12.33 22.17
N ILE A 14 23.91 11.98 22.83
CA ILE A 14 22.92 11.05 22.32
C ILE A 14 22.27 11.71 21.08
N SER A 15 22.92 11.55 19.93
CA SER A 15 22.24 11.69 18.65
C SER A 15 21.25 10.53 18.56
N GLY A 16 20.03 10.78 19.05
CA GLY A 16 18.90 9.93 18.73
C GLY A 16 18.72 9.98 17.23
N CYS A 17 19.21 8.95 16.53
CA CYS A 17 18.82 8.69 15.16
C CYS A 17 17.30 8.52 15.15
N ILE A 18 16.57 9.57 14.80
CA ILE A 18 15.17 9.48 14.42
C ILE A 18 15.19 8.73 13.08
N PHE A 19 15.21 7.40 13.14
CA PHE A 19 14.83 6.57 12.01
C PHE A 19 13.34 6.83 11.78
N SER A 20 13.03 7.94 11.12
CA SER A 20 11.84 7.99 10.29
C SER A 20 12.09 6.93 9.24
N GLN A 21 11.58 5.71 9.46
CA GLN A 21 11.41 4.77 8.36
C GLN A 21 10.48 5.48 7.38
N LYS A 22 11.09 6.17 6.42
CA LYS A 22 10.39 6.80 5.31
C LYS A 22 9.65 5.65 4.65
N ASN A 23 8.32 5.67 4.63
CA ASN A 23 7.50 4.63 4.01
C ASN A 23 8.05 4.33 2.60
N ASP A 24 8.83 3.26 2.43
CA ASP A 24 9.41 2.92 1.14
C ASP A 24 8.38 2.13 0.34
N CYS A 25 7.45 2.89 -0.22
CA CYS A 25 6.36 2.38 -1.06
C CYS A 25 6.85 1.76 -2.37
N SER A 26 8.12 2.01 -2.75
CA SER A 26 8.69 1.59 -4.04
C SER A 26 8.64 0.07 -4.21
N SER A 27 8.82 -0.67 -3.10
CA SER A 27 8.77 -2.13 -3.13
C SER A 27 7.37 -2.70 -3.44
N PHE A 28 6.30 -1.91 -3.30
CA PHE A 28 4.92 -2.33 -3.51
C PHE A 28 4.38 -1.96 -4.91
N LYS A 29 5.24 -1.38 -5.76
CA LYS A 29 4.83 -1.00 -7.12
C LYS A 29 4.47 -2.18 -8.00
N THR A 30 5.10 -3.32 -7.76
CA THR A 30 4.83 -4.59 -8.42
C THR A 30 4.78 -5.72 -7.39
N GLY A 31 4.20 -6.85 -7.76
CA GLY A 31 4.16 -8.05 -6.94
C GLY A 31 2.78 -8.68 -6.85
N LYS A 32 2.67 -9.71 -6.01
CA LYS A 32 1.43 -10.40 -5.70
C LYS A 32 1.03 -10.10 -4.27
N PHE A 33 -0.24 -9.77 -4.09
CA PHE A 33 -0.80 -9.35 -2.82
C PHE A 33 -2.15 -10.02 -2.58
N GLU A 34 -2.58 -10.00 -1.33
CA GLU A 34 -3.85 -10.51 -0.88
C GLU A 34 -4.53 -9.46 0.00
N LEU A 35 -5.81 -9.25 -0.29
CA LEU A 35 -6.71 -8.41 0.49
C LEU A 35 -7.72 -9.33 1.18
N ILE A 36 -7.75 -9.30 2.50
CA ILE A 36 -8.75 -9.96 3.32
C ILE A 36 -9.41 -8.89 4.20
N ASP A 37 -10.71 -8.72 4.03
CA ASP A 37 -11.55 -7.87 4.87
C ASP A 37 -12.85 -8.61 5.17
N GLU A 38 -12.87 -9.30 6.31
CA GLU A 38 -14.01 -10.13 6.72
C GLU A 38 -15.26 -9.28 6.97
N GLN A 39 -15.10 -8.07 7.51
CA GLN A 39 -16.22 -7.17 7.79
C GLN A 39 -17.00 -6.81 6.52
N HIS A 40 -16.30 -6.64 5.40
CA HIS A 40 -16.91 -6.35 4.11
C HIS A 40 -16.96 -7.57 3.18
N SER A 41 -16.66 -8.77 3.70
CA SER A 41 -16.63 -10.03 2.95
C SER A 41 -15.74 -10.00 1.70
N LEU A 42 -14.67 -9.21 1.71
CA LEU A 42 -13.72 -9.09 0.61
C LEU A 42 -12.58 -10.11 0.78
N HIS A 43 -12.31 -10.85 -0.29
CA HIS A 43 -11.13 -11.71 -0.38
C HIS A 43 -10.64 -11.70 -1.82
N TYR A 44 -9.52 -11.01 -2.05
CA TYR A 44 -8.98 -10.82 -3.39
C TYR A 44 -7.50 -11.16 -3.43
N LEU A 45 -7.10 -11.85 -4.50
CA LEU A 45 -5.71 -11.92 -4.95
C LEU A 45 -5.46 -10.79 -5.94
N VAL A 46 -4.38 -10.05 -5.73
CA VAL A 46 -4.01 -8.87 -6.51
C VAL A 46 -2.64 -9.12 -7.13
N GLU A 47 -2.58 -9.16 -8.46
CA GLU A 47 -1.34 -9.27 -9.22
C GLU A 47 -1.06 -7.93 -9.90
N ARG A 48 0.12 -7.37 -9.66
CA ARG A 48 0.49 -6.03 -10.09
C ARG A 48 1.82 -6.02 -10.82
N ASP A 49 1.82 -5.48 -12.04
CA ASP A 49 3.02 -5.09 -12.77
C ASP A 49 3.10 -3.55 -12.91
N ASP A 50 4.00 -3.06 -13.76
CA ASP A 50 4.24 -1.62 -13.95
C ASP A 50 3.03 -0.87 -14.53
N PHE A 51 2.13 -1.57 -15.22
CA PHE A 51 1.04 -0.98 -16.00
C PHE A 51 -0.35 -1.50 -15.64
N ILE A 52 -0.47 -2.74 -15.17
CA ILE A 52 -1.73 -3.44 -14.94
C ILE A 52 -1.80 -4.00 -13.52
N GLN A 53 -2.97 -3.86 -12.91
CA GLN A 53 -3.37 -4.56 -11.70
C GLN A 53 -4.55 -5.47 -12.04
N THR A 54 -4.40 -6.77 -11.80
CA THR A 54 -5.48 -7.74 -11.91
C THR A 54 -5.91 -8.18 -10.51
N GLU A 55 -7.21 -8.16 -10.26
CA GLU A 55 -7.81 -8.56 -8.99
C GLU A 55 -8.74 -9.75 -9.23
N THR A 56 -8.53 -10.83 -8.50
CA THR A 56 -9.35 -12.04 -8.56
C THR A 56 -10.08 -12.21 -7.24
N ASN A 57 -11.40 -12.20 -7.26
CA ASN A 57 -12.21 -12.54 -6.09
C ASN A 57 -12.09 -14.05 -5.81
N VAL A 58 -11.50 -14.41 -4.67
CA VAL A 58 -11.20 -15.81 -4.33
C VAL A 58 -12.47 -16.65 -4.16
N LYS A 59 -13.58 -16.04 -3.74
CA LYS A 59 -14.85 -16.75 -3.51
C LYS A 59 -15.63 -16.98 -4.80
N THR A 60 -15.66 -15.99 -5.70
CA THR A 60 -16.50 -16.04 -6.90
C THR A 60 -15.74 -16.38 -8.18
N GLY A 61 -14.41 -16.28 -8.17
CA GLY A 61 -13.56 -16.42 -9.35
C GLY A 61 -13.67 -15.25 -10.34
N GLN A 62 -14.41 -14.20 -9.99
CA GLN A 62 -14.54 -13.01 -10.84
C GLN A 62 -13.21 -12.25 -10.90
N ILE A 63 -12.84 -11.83 -12.11
CA ILE A 63 -11.60 -11.12 -12.39
C ILE A 63 -11.91 -9.70 -12.88
N SER A 64 -11.24 -8.71 -12.30
CA SER A 64 -11.17 -7.34 -12.79
C SER A 64 -9.72 -6.98 -13.11
N SER A 65 -9.54 -6.10 -14.10
CA SER A 65 -8.21 -5.54 -14.40
C SER A 65 -8.30 -4.02 -14.51
N PHE A 66 -7.24 -3.37 -14.07
CA PHE A 66 -7.11 -1.93 -14.01
C PHE A 66 -5.79 -1.51 -14.63
N LYS A 67 -5.82 -0.41 -15.37
CA LYS A 67 -4.61 0.31 -15.75
C LYS A 67 -4.11 1.13 -14.57
N ILE A 68 -2.82 1.05 -14.30
CA ILE A 68 -2.13 1.78 -13.23
C ILE A 68 -1.45 3.01 -13.80
N LYS A 69 -1.50 4.11 -13.04
CA LYS A 69 -0.56 5.23 -13.21
C LYS A 69 -0.11 5.70 -11.84
N TRP A 70 1.17 5.54 -11.56
CA TRP A 70 1.81 6.09 -10.35
C TRP A 70 1.90 7.60 -10.46
N LEU A 71 1.37 8.30 -9.46
CA LEU A 71 1.45 9.76 -9.34
C LEU A 71 2.69 10.16 -8.56
N ASN A 72 3.07 9.36 -7.57
CA ASN A 72 4.33 9.49 -6.84
C ASN A 72 4.80 8.11 -6.31
N LYS A 73 5.56 8.09 -5.22
CA LYS A 73 6.05 6.83 -4.63
C LYS A 73 4.95 6.01 -3.94
N CYS A 74 4.00 6.67 -3.30
CA CYS A 74 2.98 6.04 -2.45
C CYS A 74 1.56 6.24 -2.96
N GLU A 75 1.39 6.93 -4.09
CA GLU A 75 0.08 7.24 -4.66
C GLU A 75 0.01 6.84 -6.13
N TYR A 76 -1.10 6.21 -6.49
CA TYR A 76 -1.40 5.79 -7.84
C TYR A 76 -2.90 5.86 -8.11
N GLN A 77 -3.25 5.93 -9.38
CA GLN A 77 -4.63 5.83 -9.86
C GLN A 77 -4.84 4.49 -10.56
N LEU A 78 -6.05 3.95 -10.41
CA LEU A 78 -6.56 2.79 -11.12
C LEU A 78 -7.72 3.21 -12.03
N GLU A 79 -7.66 2.75 -13.27
CA GLU A 79 -8.73 2.93 -14.27
C GLU A 79 -9.18 1.55 -14.75
N MET A 80 -10.46 1.19 -14.56
CA MET A 80 -10.95 -0.13 -14.88
C MET A 80 -10.95 -0.35 -16.40
N ILE A 81 -10.33 -1.45 -16.84
CA ILE A 81 -10.28 -1.85 -18.26
C ILE A 81 -11.04 -3.14 -18.54
N SER A 82 -11.25 -4.00 -17.53
CA SER A 82 -12.09 -5.20 -17.64
C SER A 82 -12.71 -5.58 -16.29
N GLY A 83 -13.91 -6.14 -16.32
CA GLY A 83 -14.64 -6.61 -15.14
C GLY A 83 -16.06 -7.05 -15.52
N SER A 84 -16.91 -7.26 -14.51
CA SER A 84 -18.33 -7.50 -14.77
C SER A 84 -19.00 -6.27 -15.40
N ASN A 85 -20.10 -6.45 -16.13
CA ASN A 85 -20.84 -5.33 -16.74
C ASN A 85 -21.24 -4.26 -15.71
N GLN A 86 -21.66 -4.67 -14.52
CA GLN A 86 -22.00 -3.76 -13.43
C GLN A 86 -20.79 -2.97 -12.93
N ALA A 87 -19.63 -3.63 -12.81
CA ALA A 87 -18.39 -2.96 -12.40
C ALA A 87 -17.93 -1.97 -13.48
N MET A 88 -17.92 -2.38 -14.74
CA MET A 88 -17.55 -1.52 -15.87
C MET A 88 -18.41 -0.24 -15.90
N GLU A 89 -19.72 -0.35 -15.70
CA GLU A 89 -20.60 0.81 -15.65
C GLU A 89 -20.36 1.67 -14.41
N PHE A 90 -20.13 1.07 -13.24
CA PHE A 90 -19.86 1.81 -12.00
C PHE A 90 -18.58 2.67 -12.07
N TYR A 91 -17.51 2.13 -12.66
CA TYR A 91 -16.21 2.78 -12.80
C TYR A 91 -16.07 3.63 -14.08
N LYS A 92 -17.06 3.63 -14.96
CA LYS A 92 -17.00 4.32 -16.26
C LYS A 92 -16.66 5.80 -16.11
N GLY A 93 -15.54 6.20 -16.71
CA GLY A 93 -15.05 7.58 -16.69
C GLY A 93 -14.53 8.06 -15.33
N LYS A 94 -14.37 7.16 -14.35
CA LYS A 94 -13.88 7.48 -13.01
C LYS A 94 -12.54 6.83 -12.75
N LYS A 95 -11.68 7.52 -12.00
CA LYS A 95 -10.44 6.95 -11.47
C LYS A 95 -10.60 6.62 -10.01
N LEU A 96 -10.04 5.48 -9.60
CA LEU A 96 -9.89 5.15 -8.19
C LEU A 96 -8.50 5.58 -7.75
N ILE A 97 -8.43 6.57 -6.87
CA ILE A 97 -7.18 7.06 -6.29
C ILE A 97 -6.82 6.19 -5.10
N VAL A 98 -5.59 5.69 -5.08
CA VAL A 98 -5.06 4.82 -4.02
C VAL A 98 -3.84 5.47 -3.39
N ASN A 99 -3.89 5.62 -2.06
CA ASN A 99 -2.82 6.21 -1.26
C ASN A 99 -2.31 5.20 -0.23
N ILE A 100 -1.04 4.82 -0.32
CA ILE A 100 -0.36 4.01 0.70
C ILE A 100 -0.08 4.90 1.91
N VAL A 101 -0.75 4.63 3.03
CA VAL A 101 -0.68 5.45 4.25
C VAL A 101 0.25 4.89 5.30
N GLU A 102 0.49 3.57 5.30
CA GLU A 102 1.34 2.90 6.27
C GLU A 102 1.95 1.64 5.63
N THR A 103 3.25 1.42 5.84
CA THR A 103 3.96 0.25 5.29
C THR A 103 4.39 -0.71 6.39
N TYR A 104 4.35 -2.01 6.07
CA TYR A 104 4.80 -3.11 6.91
C TYR A 104 5.83 -3.95 6.14
N PRO A 105 6.62 -4.83 6.80
CA PRO A 105 7.57 -5.69 6.10
C PRO A 105 6.94 -6.55 4.99
N ASP A 106 5.70 -6.99 5.18
CA ASP A 106 4.98 -7.91 4.30
C ASP A 106 3.75 -7.28 3.64
N GLY A 107 3.59 -5.96 3.66
CA GLY A 107 2.38 -5.35 3.13
C GLY A 107 2.24 -3.87 3.44
N TYR A 108 1.04 -3.34 3.21
CA TYR A 108 0.76 -1.94 3.48
C TYR A 108 -0.74 -1.70 3.68
N LYS A 109 -1.05 -0.67 4.46
CA LYS A 109 -2.38 -0.09 4.57
C LYS A 109 -2.50 1.03 3.55
N PHE A 110 -3.65 1.12 2.91
CA PHE A 110 -3.96 2.15 1.93
C PHE A 110 -5.35 2.72 2.13
N SER A 111 -5.55 3.94 1.65
CA SER A 111 -6.87 4.51 1.44
C SER A 111 -7.25 4.50 -0.03
N THR A 112 -8.54 4.42 -0.31
CA THR A 112 -9.11 4.57 -1.65
C THR A 112 -10.18 5.64 -1.68
N GLN A 113 -10.21 6.39 -2.77
CA GLN A 113 -11.23 7.38 -3.07
C GLN A 113 -11.58 7.29 -4.56
N LEU A 114 -12.87 7.12 -4.87
CA LEU A 114 -13.35 7.15 -6.24
C LEU A 114 -13.58 8.61 -6.65
N GLU A 115 -13.14 8.99 -7.84
CA GLU A 115 -13.38 10.32 -8.38
C GLU A 115 -14.90 10.63 -8.41
N GLY A 116 -15.27 11.78 -7.84
CA GLY A 116 -16.67 12.18 -7.66
C GLY A 116 -17.37 11.58 -6.42
N ASP A 117 -16.65 10.86 -5.56
CA ASP A 117 -17.16 10.31 -4.30
C ASP A 117 -16.34 10.85 -3.11
N GLU A 118 -17.01 11.40 -2.10
CA GLU A 118 -16.37 11.93 -0.90
C GLU A 118 -15.95 10.83 0.09
N ARG A 119 -16.45 9.60 -0.10
CA ARG A 119 -16.15 8.48 0.80
C ARG A 119 -14.74 7.98 0.60
N ILE A 120 -14.02 7.86 1.71
CA ILE A 120 -12.68 7.26 1.78
C ILE A 120 -12.81 5.91 2.47
N ARG A 121 -12.20 4.87 1.88
CA ARG A 121 -12.15 3.51 2.46
C ARG A 121 -10.71 3.15 2.78
N TYR A 122 -10.49 2.44 3.89
CA TYR A 122 -9.16 1.97 4.28
C TYR A 122 -9.11 0.45 4.24
N GLN A 123 -8.05 -0.09 3.65
CA GLN A 123 -7.84 -1.52 3.47
C GLN A 123 -6.36 -1.85 3.63
N THR A 124 -6.04 -3.14 3.72
CA THR A 124 -4.67 -3.64 3.83
C THR A 124 -4.42 -4.68 2.74
N LEU A 125 -3.26 -4.58 2.10
CA LEU A 125 -2.73 -5.61 1.22
C LEU A 125 -1.50 -6.25 1.87
N ARG A 126 -1.44 -7.58 1.87
CA ARG A 126 -0.28 -8.37 2.32
C ARG A 126 0.33 -9.11 1.13
N ARG A 127 1.65 -9.27 1.07
CA ARG A 127 2.33 -10.02 0.01
C ARG A 127 1.92 -11.49 0.07
N VAL A 128 1.69 -12.08 -1.10
CA VAL A 128 1.51 -13.52 -1.24
C VAL A 128 2.88 -14.13 -1.54
N ASN A 129 3.35 -15.01 -0.64
CA ASN A 129 4.65 -15.68 -0.61
C ASN A 129 5.82 -14.82 -0.08
N LYS A 130 6.51 -15.36 0.94
CA LYS A 130 7.91 -15.05 1.30
C LYS A 130 8.82 -16.05 0.60
#